data_AF-Q469S6-F1
#
_entry.id   AF-Q469S6-F1
#
_cell.length_a   1.000
_cell.length_b   1.000
_cell.length_c   1.000
_cell.angle_alpha   90.00
_cell.angle_beta   90.00
_cell.angle_gamma   90.00
#
_symmetry.space_group_name_H-M   'P 1'
#
loop_
_entity.id
_entity.type
_entity.pdbx_description
1 polymer ?
#
loop_
_entity_poly.entity_id
_entity_poly.type
_entity_poly.pdbx_seq_one_letter_code
_entity_poly.pdbx_strand_id
1 'polypeptide(L)'
;MSLVKNAPRTATTIVVRSDSNSRISHSKDPYYTLMRRIFQEDGTAVRGQKFLTLVEERQAAGNAIQTDEWKNLLEELQIGRASFYAMRNKLLGAGLISIKDKEYRLSGQFSKDLLDMARWWWTAVLNQPEESL
;
A
#
# COMPACT_ATOMS: atom_id res chain seq x y z
N MET A 1 -8.34 18.49 28.06
CA MET A 1 -7.72 18.24 26.74
C MET A 1 -6.39 17.54 26.97
N SER A 2 -6.31 16.21 26.81
CA SER A 2 -5.04 15.48 26.96
C SER A 2 -4.32 15.39 25.61
N LEU A 3 -3.23 16.15 25.49
CA LEU A 3 -2.25 16.03 24.41
C LEU A 3 -1.50 14.70 24.59
N VAL A 4 -1.84 13.69 23.79
CA VAL A 4 -1.09 12.43 23.73
C VAL A 4 0.25 12.71 23.04
N LYS A 5 1.25 13.08 23.84
CA LYS A 5 2.57 13.56 23.38
C LYS A 5 3.59 12.44 23.10
N ASN A 6 3.25 11.17 23.34
CA ASN A 6 4.18 10.04 23.33
C ASN A 6 3.63 8.80 22.60
N ALA A 7 3.12 8.95 21.37
CA ALA A 7 2.96 7.78 20.51
C ALA A 7 4.35 7.40 19.98
N PRO A 8 4.85 6.15 20.20
CA PRO A 8 6.12 5.75 19.63
C PRO A 8 6.05 5.86 18.12
N ARG A 9 6.95 6.67 17.53
CA ARG A 9 7.17 6.74 16.09
C ARG A 9 7.80 5.42 15.68
N THR A 10 6.99 4.44 15.32
CA THR A 10 7.48 3.17 14.79
C THR A 10 8.15 3.48 13.45
N ALA A 11 9.47 3.41 13.39
CA ALA A 11 10.19 3.48 12.13
C ALA A 11 9.73 2.32 11.26
N THR A 12 9.22 2.62 10.06
CA THR A 12 8.90 1.59 9.07
C THR A 12 10.21 1.05 8.52
N THR A 13 10.73 -0.01 9.13
CA THR A 13 11.93 -0.69 8.61
C THR A 13 11.53 -1.57 7.43
N ILE A 14 11.88 -1.14 6.22
CA ILE A 14 11.78 -1.98 5.02
C ILE A 14 13.01 -2.90 4.99
N VAL A 15 12.84 -4.16 5.39
CA VAL A 15 13.90 -5.17 5.29
C VAL A 15 13.95 -5.70 3.85
N VAL A 16 14.92 -5.24 3.06
CA VAL A 16 15.21 -5.78 1.74
C VAL A 16 16.13 -6.99 1.89
N ARG A 17 15.56 -8.20 1.84
CA ARG A 17 16.34 -9.44 1.78
C ARG A 17 16.68 -9.75 0.32
N SER A 18 17.96 -9.82 0.00
CA SER A 18 18.45 -10.31 -1.29
C SER A 18 18.32 -11.85 -1.32
N ASP A 19 17.11 -12.35 -1.56
CA ASP A 19 16.97 -13.72 -2.04
C ASP A 19 17.38 -13.71 -3.53
N SER A 20 18.15 -14.70 -3.98
CA SER A 20 18.46 -14.88 -5.42
C SER A 20 17.19 -15.08 -6.28
N ASN A 21 16.04 -15.37 -5.66
CA ASN A 21 14.72 -15.37 -6.28
C ASN A 21 13.97 -14.03 -6.24
N SER A 22 14.50 -13.02 -5.55
CA SER A 22 13.90 -11.67 -5.44
C SER A 22 14.31 -10.74 -6.59
N ARG A 23 14.39 -11.28 -7.82
CA ARG A 23 14.51 -10.47 -9.04
C ARG A 23 13.42 -9.40 -9.00
N ILE A 24 13.78 -8.16 -9.36
CA ILE A 24 12.80 -7.16 -9.80
C ILE A 24 11.82 -7.93 -10.68
N SER A 25 10.59 -8.06 -10.20
CA SER A 25 9.62 -8.91 -10.87
C SER A 25 9.35 -8.26 -12.21
N HIS A 26 9.74 -8.90 -13.31
CA HIS A 26 9.24 -8.55 -14.64
C HIS A 26 7.74 -8.90 -14.79
N SER A 27 7.05 -9.16 -13.68
CA SER A 27 5.61 -9.34 -13.66
C SER A 27 4.95 -8.14 -14.33
N LYS A 28 4.03 -8.45 -15.23
CA LYS A 28 3.11 -7.48 -15.81
C LYS A 28 2.16 -6.88 -14.77
N ASP A 29 2.15 -7.44 -13.56
CA ASP A 29 1.34 -7.01 -12.43
C ASP A 29 2.20 -6.73 -11.18
N PRO A 30 2.69 -5.48 -11.03
CA PRO A 30 3.46 -5.07 -9.86
C PRO A 30 2.60 -4.99 -8.59
N TYR A 31 1.30 -4.69 -8.71
CA TYR A 31 0.40 -4.61 -7.56
C TYR A 31 0.21 -5.97 -6.91
N TYR A 32 -0.08 -7.01 -7.70
CA TYR A 32 -0.17 -8.37 -7.17
C TYR A 32 1.13 -8.81 -6.48
N THR A 33 2.27 -8.52 -7.10
CA THR A 33 3.59 -8.86 -6.53
C THR A 33 3.81 -8.17 -5.18
N LEU A 34 3.44 -6.89 -5.06
CA LEU A 34 3.49 -6.15 -3.81
C LEU A 34 2.58 -6.78 -2.76
N MET A 35 1.36 -7.16 -3.14
CA MET A 35 0.42 -7.81 -2.23
C MET A 35 0.94 -9.16 -1.72
N ARG A 36 1.61 -9.95 -2.56
CA ARG A 36 2.26 -11.21 -2.17
C ARG A 36 3.39 -11.03 -1.15
N ARG A 37 3.99 -9.84 -1.05
CA ARG A 37 4.97 -9.53 0.00
C ARG A 37 4.32 -9.20 1.35
N ILE A 38 3.08 -8.70 1.34
CA ILE A 38 2.35 -8.27 2.54
C ILE A 38 1.46 -9.41 3.08
N PHE A 39 0.91 -10.20 2.17
CA PHE A 39 -0.03 -11.28 2.46
C PHE A 39 0.59 -12.62 2.08
N GLN A 40 0.61 -13.54 3.05
CA GLN A 40 1.11 -14.90 2.83
C GLN A 40 0.17 -15.71 1.93
N GLU A 41 -1.14 -15.54 2.11
CA GLU A 41 -2.18 -16.25 1.38
C GLU A 41 -2.54 -15.53 0.06
N ASP A 42 -2.55 -16.29 -1.03
CA ASP A 42 -2.88 -15.85 -2.39
C ASP A 42 -4.23 -15.14 -2.47
N GLY A 43 -5.29 -15.74 -1.90
CA GLY A 43 -6.63 -15.18 -1.94
C GLY A 43 -6.71 -13.81 -1.26
N THR A 44 -6.01 -13.64 -0.14
CA THR A 44 -5.93 -12.35 0.56
C THR A 44 -5.09 -11.34 -0.23
N ALA A 45 -4.04 -11.77 -0.92
CA ALA A 45 -3.25 -10.89 -1.79
C ALA A 45 -4.07 -10.34 -2.98
N VAL A 46 -4.84 -11.19 -3.66
CA VAL A 46 -5.74 -10.78 -4.76
C VAL A 46 -6.77 -9.76 -4.27
N ARG A 47 -7.36 -10.00 -3.08
CA ARG A 47 -8.34 -9.08 -2.48
C ARG A 47 -7.71 -7.75 -2.06
N GLY A 48 -6.49 -7.79 -1.51
CA GLY A 48 -5.73 -6.59 -1.17
C GLY A 48 -5.44 -5.74 -2.40
N GLN A 49 -5.06 -6.39 -3.51
CA GLN A 49 -4.86 -5.72 -4.80
C GLN A 49 -6.16 -5.07 -5.28
N LYS A 50 -7.25 -5.85 -5.34
CA LYS A 50 -8.56 -5.34 -5.78
C LYS A 50 -9.01 -4.15 -4.93
N PHE A 51 -8.83 -4.23 -3.60
CA PHE A 51 -9.17 -3.13 -2.71
C PHE A 51 -8.32 -1.87 -2.97
N LEU A 52 -7.02 -2.00 -3.21
CA LEU A 52 -6.17 -0.86 -3.58
C LEU A 52 -6.58 -0.23 -4.91
N THR A 53 -6.88 -1.05 -5.92
CA THR A 53 -7.37 -0.58 -7.22
C THR A 53 -8.68 0.19 -7.05
N LEU A 54 -9.62 -0.31 -6.25
CA LEU A 54 -10.87 0.40 -5.96
C LEU A 54 -10.63 1.75 -5.27
N VAL A 55 -9.72 1.80 -4.29
CA VAL A 55 -9.33 3.05 -3.61
C VAL A 55 -8.72 4.04 -4.62
N GLU A 56 -7.82 3.58 -5.49
CA GLU A 56 -7.19 4.38 -6.54
C GLU A 56 -8.23 4.97 -7.50
N GLU A 57 -9.05 4.11 -8.10
CA GLU A 57 -10.05 4.49 -9.10
C GLU A 57 -11.09 5.46 -8.53
N ARG A 58 -11.64 5.15 -7.34
CA ARG A 58 -12.61 6.02 -6.66
C ARG A 58 -11.99 7.35 -6.24
N GLN A 59 -10.74 7.34 -5.80
CA GLN A 59 -10.04 8.57 -5.46
C GLN A 59 -9.81 9.43 -6.71
N ALA A 60 -9.39 8.83 -7.82
CA ALA A 60 -9.17 9.53 -9.09
C ALA A 60 -10.48 10.10 -9.69
N ALA A 61 -11.60 9.38 -9.50
CA ALA A 61 -12.93 9.82 -9.91
C ALA A 61 -13.57 10.86 -8.98
N GLY A 62 -12.88 11.27 -7.89
CA GLY A 62 -13.38 12.27 -6.95
C GLY A 62 -14.48 11.77 -6.02
N ASN A 63 -14.71 10.46 -5.95
CA ASN A 63 -15.69 9.82 -5.09
C ASN A 63 -15.01 8.83 -4.13
N ALA A 64 -13.99 9.25 -3.39
CA ALA A 64 -13.21 8.35 -2.52
C ALA A 64 -14.09 7.46 -1.60
N ILE A 65 -13.59 6.25 -1.30
CA ILE A 65 -14.34 5.27 -0.51
C ILE A 65 -14.42 5.69 0.94
N GLN A 66 -15.63 5.89 1.45
CA GLN A 66 -15.87 6.19 2.85
C GLN A 66 -15.69 4.94 3.72
N THR A 67 -15.23 5.13 4.95
CA THR A 67 -14.94 4.05 5.90
C THR A 67 -16.19 3.31 6.38
N ASP A 68 -17.36 3.93 6.27
CA ASP A 68 -18.67 3.34 6.58
C ASP A 68 -19.26 2.50 5.43
N GLU A 69 -18.74 2.65 4.20
CA GLU A 69 -19.05 1.79 3.03
C GLU A 69 -18.46 0.36 3.17
N TRP A 70 -17.88 0.01 4.33
CA TRP A 70 -17.24 -1.28 4.56
C TRP A 70 -18.14 -2.48 4.24
N LYS A 71 -19.47 -2.37 4.43
CA LYS A 71 -20.41 -3.46 4.12
C LYS A 71 -20.40 -3.80 2.63
N ASN A 72 -20.48 -2.79 1.76
CA ASN A 72 -20.44 -2.99 0.31
C ASN A 72 -19.10 -3.59 -0.12
N LEU A 73 -18.00 -3.15 0.51
CA LEU A 73 -16.68 -3.72 0.28
C LEU A 73 -16.59 -5.20 0.68
N LEU A 74 -17.29 -5.65 1.73
CA LEU A 74 -17.31 -7.07 2.09
C LEU A 74 -17.91 -7.93 0.98
N GLU A 75 -19.00 -7.46 0.39
CA GLU A 75 -19.70 -8.15 -0.70
C GLU A 75 -18.83 -8.16 -1.96
N GLU A 76 -18.28 -7.00 -2.33
CA GLU A 76 -17.47 -6.86 -3.54
C GLU A 76 -16.14 -7.66 -3.49
N LEU A 77 -15.54 -7.75 -2.31
CA LEU A 77 -14.30 -8.50 -2.07
C LEU A 77 -14.56 -9.95 -1.67
N GLN A 78 -15.82 -10.33 -1.48
CA GLN A 78 -16.27 -11.67 -1.04
C GLN A 78 -15.51 -12.15 0.20
N ILE A 79 -15.53 -11.33 1.26
CA ILE A 79 -14.86 -11.62 2.53
C ILE A 79 -15.72 -11.31 3.75
N GLY A 80 -15.47 -12.09 4.80
CA GLY A 80 -16.01 -11.80 6.12
C GLY A 80 -15.43 -10.53 6.73
N ARG A 81 -16.19 -9.93 7.65
CA ARG A 81 -15.83 -8.69 8.36
C ARG A 81 -14.44 -8.75 8.99
N ALA A 82 -14.11 -9.83 9.71
CA ALA A 82 -12.82 -9.97 10.38
C ALA A 82 -11.65 -9.96 9.38
N SER A 83 -11.77 -10.71 8.28
CA SER A 83 -10.75 -10.76 7.23
C SER A 83 -10.56 -9.42 6.53
N PHE A 84 -11.65 -8.67 6.29
CA PHE A 84 -11.56 -7.31 5.76
C PHE A 84 -10.77 -6.39 6.68
N TYR A 85 -11.11 -6.34 7.97
CA TYR A 85 -10.39 -5.48 8.91
C TYR A 85 -8.93 -5.90 9.09
N ALA A 86 -8.63 -7.21 9.07
CA ALA A 86 -7.25 -7.70 9.11
C ALA A 86 -6.45 -7.27 7.87
N MET A 87 -7.03 -7.45 6.68
CA MET A 87 -6.42 -7.02 5.42
C MET A 87 -6.20 -5.50 5.38
N ARG A 88 -7.24 -4.72 5.71
CA ARG A 88 -7.19 -3.26 5.81
C ARG A 88 -6.11 -2.80 6.78
N ASN A 89 -6.03 -3.40 7.96
CA ASN A 89 -5.04 -3.04 8.97
C ASN A 89 -3.61 -3.33 8.51
N LYS A 90 -3.39 -4.43 7.78
CA LYS A 90 -2.09 -4.70 7.17
C LYS A 90 -1.71 -3.65 6.12
N LEU A 91 -2.65 -3.22 5.28
CA LEU A 91 -2.41 -2.17 4.28
C LEU A 91 -2.13 -0.80 4.92
N LEU A 92 -2.86 -0.46 6.00
CA LEU A 92 -2.60 0.73 6.81
C LEU A 92 -1.21 0.67 7.47
N GLY A 93 -0.89 -0.47 8.09
CA GLY A 93 0.40 -0.68 8.76
C GLY A 93 1.59 -0.71 7.80
N ALA A 94 1.38 -1.20 6.57
CA ALA A 94 2.37 -1.13 5.48
C ALA A 94 2.49 0.27 4.88
N GLY A 95 1.64 1.22 5.28
CA GLY A 95 1.65 2.58 4.78
C GLY A 95 1.14 2.72 3.35
N LEU A 96 0.42 1.74 2.79
CA LEU A 96 -0.08 1.80 1.42
C LEU A 96 -1.34 2.66 1.29
N ILE A 97 -2.17 2.63 2.31
CA ILE A 97 -3.36 3.46 2.42
C ILE A 97 -3.30 4.27 3.71
N SER A 98 -4.07 5.34 3.73
CA SER A 98 -4.35 6.17 4.89
C SER A 98 -5.85 6.37 5.03
N ILE A 99 -6.29 6.72 6.23
CA ILE A 99 -7.65 7.18 6.48
C ILE A 99 -7.58 8.68 6.75
N LYS A 100 -8.22 9.49 5.91
CA LYS A 100 -8.33 10.93 6.08
C LYS A 100 -9.76 11.36 5.81
N ASP A 101 -10.34 12.17 6.69
CA ASP A 101 -11.73 12.65 6.55
C ASP A 101 -12.74 11.49 6.39
N LYS A 102 -12.48 10.38 7.09
CA LYS A 102 -13.23 9.12 7.00
C LYS A 102 -13.18 8.43 5.63
N GLU A 103 -12.27 8.81 4.75
CA GLU A 103 -12.06 8.18 3.45
C GLU A 103 -10.79 7.34 3.44
N TYR A 104 -10.84 6.21 2.77
CA TYR A 104 -9.64 5.48 2.36
C TYR A 104 -8.97 6.22 1.21
N ARG A 105 -7.68 6.51 1.36
CA ARG A 105 -6.85 7.17 0.36
C ARG A 105 -5.54 6.42 0.18
N LEU A 106 -4.99 6.43 -1.04
CA LEU A 106 -3.61 6.00 -1.23
C LEU A 106 -2.68 6.90 -0.42
N SER A 107 -1.68 6.29 0.22
CA SER A 107 -0.76 7.02 1.07
C SER A 107 0.20 7.86 0.23
N GLY A 108 -0.05 9.17 0.18
CA GLY A 108 0.82 10.11 -0.53
C GLY A 108 2.26 10.13 0.01
N GLN A 109 2.46 9.86 1.30
CA GLN A 109 3.81 9.79 1.87
C GLN A 109 4.57 8.57 1.33
N PHE A 110 3.93 7.40 1.34
CA PHE A 110 4.55 6.18 0.82
C PHE A 110 4.85 6.28 -0.68
N SER A 111 3.95 6.90 -1.47
CA SER A 111 4.22 7.16 -2.89
C SER A 111 5.43 8.08 -3.10
N LYS A 112 5.59 9.12 -2.27
CA LYS A 112 6.78 9.99 -2.31
C LYS A 112 8.04 9.24 -1.94
N ASP A 113 8.01 8.47 -0.85
CA ASP A 113 9.16 7.68 -0.40
C ASP A 113 9.59 6.69 -1.49
N LEU A 114 8.65 6.05 -2.21
CA LEU A 114 8.95 5.17 -3.33
C LEU A 114 9.60 5.91 -4.51
N LEU A 115 9.09 7.08 -4.87
CA LEU A 115 9.66 7.90 -5.94
C LEU A 115 11.08 8.38 -5.57
N ASP A 116 11.27 8.82 -4.33
CA ASP A 116 12.57 9.27 -3.82
C ASP A 116 13.57 8.11 -3.80
N MET A 117 13.15 6.91 -3.37
CA MET A 117 13.99 5.71 -3.42
C MET A 117 14.32 5.30 -4.86
N ALA A 118 13.37 5.39 -5.79
CA ALA A 118 13.60 5.10 -7.21
C ALA A 118 14.60 6.09 -7.83
N ARG A 119 14.42 7.39 -7.56
CA ARG A 119 15.34 8.45 -7.97
C ARG A 119 16.73 8.27 -7.38
N TRP A 120 16.83 7.98 -6.09
CA TRP A 120 18.10 7.70 -5.43
C TRP A 120 18.80 6.49 -6.05
N TRP A 121 18.08 5.39 -6.30
CA TRP A 121 18.67 4.22 -6.95
C TRP A 121 19.19 4.55 -8.35
N TRP A 122 18.39 5.24 -9.15
CA TRP A 122 18.76 5.66 -10.50
C TRP A 122 20.00 6.55 -10.52
N THR A 123 20.01 7.58 -9.68
CA THR A 123 21.07 8.61 -9.67
C THR A 123 22.30 8.18 -8.89
N ALA A 124 22.14 7.70 -7.65
CA ALA A 124 23.26 7.42 -6.76
C ALA A 124 23.84 6.00 -6.92
N VAL A 125 23.02 5.02 -7.32
CA VAL A 125 23.48 3.62 -7.46
C VAL A 125 23.86 3.30 -8.91
N LEU A 126 23.02 3.69 -9.88
CA LEU A 126 23.28 3.44 -11.30
C LEU A 126 24.05 4.57 -12.00
N ASN A 127 24.31 5.68 -11.30
CA ASN A 127 25.03 6.85 -11.82
C ASN A 127 24.42 7.40 -13.13
N GLN A 128 23.10 7.40 -13.22
CA GLN A 128 22.34 7.95 -14.34
C GLN A 128 21.88 9.39 -14.03
N PRO A 129 21.73 10.26 -15.04
CA PRO A 129 21.21 11.61 -14.82
C PRO A 129 19.74 11.58 -14.34
N GLU A 130 19.37 12.48 -13.44
CA GLU A 130 17.99 12.53 -12.89
C GLU A 130 16.93 12.79 -13.97
N GLU A 131 17.29 13.59 -14.99
CA GLU A 131 16.41 14.01 -16.09
C GLU A 131 15.97 12.87 -17.01
N SER A 132 16.58 11.68 -16.90
CA SER A 132 16.27 10.51 -17.74
C SER A 132 15.40 9.45 -17.06
N LEU A 133 14.88 9.74 -15.86
CA LEU A 133 13.91 8.92 -15.13
C LEU A 133 12.47 9.21 -15.58
#